data_AF-A0AAD4NBT5-F1
#
_entry.id   AF-A0AAD4NBT5-F1
#
_cell.length_a   1.000
_cell.length_b   1.000
_cell.length_c   1.000
_cell.angle_alpha   90.00
_cell.angle_beta   90.00
_cell.angle_gamma   90.00
#
_symmetry.space_group_name_H-M   'P 1'
#
loop_
_entity.id
_entity.type
_entity.pdbx_description
1 polymer ?
#
loop_
_entity_poly.entity_id
_entity_poly.type
_entity_poly.pdbx_seq_one_letter_code
_entity_poly.pdbx_strand_id
1 'polypeptide(L)'
;MAKHRRYPQKKRNNAPTSGNLSNKKRLNLEPSRAMLDDQQMSRKIKELKQLAATVPELESAKRKRRPRNRFLEETAKMGYAQRPWESEDLLLSRINRDTHKSVDEQLLKAKFGMAGRSIKDIADDYKTLDEKEHDSEESASIDEVVEKEKPKTNKPNDVKKSRRLGKNDKLRLKRKQTREENEKDFMLNAREIIPFGERADAPPEFSGKLRQGMDPLFAHAGKKDLLLKKQLAKAPESDAKLSKRTDSSDVFARSGTASVNKRRSKIGVDPKEREKIIQAYRRRLK
;
A
#
# COMPACT_ATOMS: atom_id res chain seq x y z
N MET A 1 -28.91 -48.12 -21.56
CA MET A 1 -30.35 -47.77 -21.47
C MET A 1 -30.77 -47.83 -20.00
N ALA A 2 -30.96 -46.67 -19.35
CA ALA A 2 -31.29 -46.59 -17.93
C ALA A 2 -32.78 -46.86 -17.69
N LYS A 3 -33.11 -47.89 -16.90
CA LYS A 3 -34.49 -48.25 -16.57
C LYS A 3 -35.01 -47.29 -15.48
N HIS A 4 -35.98 -46.45 -15.81
CA HIS A 4 -36.65 -45.58 -14.84
C HIS A 4 -37.38 -46.41 -13.77
N ARG A 5 -37.05 -46.18 -12.49
CA ARG A 5 -37.76 -46.80 -11.35
C ARG A 5 -39.17 -46.19 -11.24
N ARG A 6 -40.21 -47.03 -11.36
CA ARG A 6 -41.60 -46.64 -11.14
C ARG A 6 -41.83 -46.37 -9.65
N TYR A 7 -42.36 -45.20 -9.32
CA TYR A 7 -42.77 -44.86 -7.96
C TYR A 7 -43.92 -45.76 -7.49
N PRO A 8 -43.91 -46.23 -6.23
CA PRO A 8 -45.00 -47.05 -5.69
C PRO A 8 -46.27 -46.21 -5.56
N GLN A 9 -47.37 -46.68 -6.15
CA GLN A 9 -48.67 -46.05 -5.99
C GLN A 9 -49.22 -46.34 -4.60
N LYS A 10 -49.53 -45.28 -3.84
CA LYS A 10 -50.16 -45.39 -2.52
C LYS A 10 -51.59 -45.92 -2.70
N LYS A 11 -51.91 -47.03 -2.02
CA LYS A 11 -53.29 -47.53 -1.92
C LYS A 11 -54.10 -46.50 -1.13
N ARG A 12 -55.17 -45.99 -1.73
CA ARG A 12 -56.16 -45.17 -1.03
C ARG A 12 -56.97 -46.08 -0.12
N ASN A 13 -56.79 -45.95 1.18
CA ASN A 13 -57.68 -46.56 2.16
C ASN A 13 -59.03 -45.85 2.04
N ASN A 14 -60.05 -46.57 1.58
CA ASN A 14 -61.42 -46.09 1.62
C ASN A 14 -61.79 -45.86 3.09
N ALA A 15 -62.07 -44.61 3.46
CA ALA A 15 -62.59 -44.29 4.78
C ALA A 15 -63.94 -45.00 4.96
N PRO A 16 -64.23 -45.61 6.13
CA PRO A 16 -65.53 -46.18 6.39
C PRO A 16 -66.58 -45.06 6.45
N THR A 17 -67.52 -45.09 5.51
CA THR A 17 -68.72 -44.27 5.51
C THR A 17 -69.71 -44.86 6.51
N SER A 18 -69.50 -44.67 7.81
CA SER A 18 -70.47 -45.08 8.82
C SER A 18 -70.61 -44.01 9.89
N GLY A 19 -71.83 -43.50 10.06
CA GLY A 19 -72.21 -42.73 11.24
C GLY A 19 -73.22 -41.61 10.99
N ASN A 20 -74.50 -41.97 11.04
CA ASN A 20 -75.60 -41.16 11.58
C ASN A 20 -75.81 -39.72 11.05
N LEU A 21 -76.57 -39.62 9.95
CA LEU A 21 -77.19 -38.37 9.48
C LEU A 21 -78.53 -38.05 10.20
N SER A 22 -78.73 -38.49 11.45
CA SER A 22 -80.01 -38.31 12.16
C SER A 22 -80.18 -36.98 12.92
N ASN A 23 -79.20 -36.06 12.89
CA ASN A 23 -79.32 -34.74 13.53
C ASN A 23 -79.45 -33.57 12.53
N LYS A 24 -80.26 -33.73 11.48
CA LYS A 24 -80.57 -32.67 10.50
C LYS A 24 -81.75 -31.76 10.89
N LYS A 25 -81.89 -31.39 12.17
CA LYS A 25 -82.89 -30.39 12.61
C LYS A 25 -82.35 -29.31 13.55
N ARG A 26 -81.06 -28.96 13.41
CA ARG A 26 -80.46 -27.78 14.08
C ARG A 26 -79.56 -26.95 13.17
N LEU A 27 -79.73 -27.07 11.85
CA LEU A 27 -79.02 -26.21 10.91
C LEU A 27 -79.86 -24.94 10.77
N ASN A 28 -79.28 -23.80 11.17
CA ASN A 28 -79.81 -22.42 11.07
C ASN A 28 -80.47 -21.82 12.34
N LEU A 29 -80.02 -22.16 13.56
CA LEU A 29 -80.15 -21.18 14.64
C LEU A 29 -78.96 -20.23 14.57
N GLU A 30 -79.23 -18.93 14.47
CA GLU A 30 -78.17 -17.93 14.58
C GLU A 30 -77.50 -18.07 15.97
N PRO A 31 -76.16 -18.12 16.02
CA PRO A 31 -75.46 -18.19 17.29
C PRO A 31 -75.81 -16.96 18.13
N SER A 32 -76.20 -17.19 19.38
CA SER A 32 -76.46 -16.08 20.32
C SER A 32 -75.22 -15.18 20.44
N ARG A 33 -75.42 -13.87 20.64
CA ARG A 33 -74.34 -12.88 20.73
C ARG A 33 -73.29 -13.21 21.79
N ALA A 34 -73.70 -13.83 22.91
CA ALA A 34 -72.80 -14.31 23.95
C ALA A 34 -71.91 -15.48 23.49
N MET A 35 -72.35 -16.30 22.53
CA MET A 35 -71.56 -17.39 21.96
C MET A 35 -70.64 -16.96 20.81
N LEU A 36 -70.78 -15.74 20.28
CA LEU A 36 -69.81 -15.21 19.32
C LEU A 36 -68.49 -14.82 20.02
N ASP A 37 -68.57 -14.29 21.24
CA ASP A 37 -67.37 -13.88 22.00
C ASP A 37 -66.63 -15.07 22.62
N ASP A 38 -67.33 -16.18 22.91
CA ASP A 38 -66.75 -17.41 23.43
C ASP A 38 -66.26 -18.40 22.35
N GLN A 39 -66.19 -17.97 21.08
CA GLN A 39 -65.64 -18.83 20.03
C GLN A 39 -64.15 -19.08 20.28
N GLN A 40 -63.87 -20.26 20.84
CA GLN A 40 -62.50 -20.70 21.05
C GLN A 40 -61.76 -20.68 19.72
N MET A 41 -60.67 -19.92 19.68
CA MET A 41 -59.79 -19.82 18.53
C MET A 41 -59.44 -21.21 17.99
N SER A 42 -59.62 -21.40 16.68
CA SER A 42 -59.32 -22.68 16.03
C SER A 42 -57.87 -23.11 16.31
N ARG A 43 -57.63 -24.42 16.42
CA ARG A 43 -56.31 -24.97 16.73
C ARG A 43 -55.21 -24.42 15.82
N LYS A 44 -55.52 -24.29 14.52
CA LYS A 44 -54.61 -23.71 13.51
C LYS A 44 -54.23 -22.25 13.81
N ILE A 45 -55.15 -21.43 14.32
CA ILE A 45 -54.84 -20.05 14.67
C ILE A 45 -54.00 -19.98 15.95
N LYS A 46 -54.24 -20.90 16.91
CA LYS A 46 -53.38 -21.03 18.10
C LYS A 46 -51.95 -21.42 17.72
N GLU A 47 -51.79 -22.38 16.81
CA GLU A 47 -50.49 -22.78 16.26
C GLU A 47 -49.79 -21.62 15.53
N LEU A 48 -50.53 -20.85 14.71
CA LEU A 48 -49.97 -19.67 14.04
C LEU A 48 -49.52 -18.58 15.02
N LYS A 49 -50.26 -18.33 16.10
CA LYS A 49 -49.86 -17.39 17.15
C LYS A 49 -48.61 -17.87 17.91
N GLN A 50 -48.53 -19.16 18.21
CA GLN A 50 -47.34 -19.76 18.83
C GLN A 50 -46.12 -19.64 17.90
N LEU A 51 -46.28 -19.95 16.61
CA LEU A 51 -45.22 -19.79 15.62
C LEU A 51 -44.80 -18.31 15.50
N ALA A 52 -45.75 -17.37 15.42
CA ALA A 52 -45.45 -15.94 15.38
C ALA A 52 -44.64 -15.46 16.60
N ALA A 53 -44.90 -16.01 17.80
CA ALA A 53 -44.13 -15.71 19.00
C ALA A 53 -42.69 -16.26 18.95
N THR A 54 -42.46 -17.38 18.25
CA THR A 54 -41.12 -17.99 18.10
C THR A 54 -40.27 -17.40 16.96
N VAL A 55 -40.89 -16.70 15.99
CA VAL A 55 -40.19 -16.05 14.87
C VAL A 55 -39.14 -15.03 15.30
N PRO A 56 -39.38 -14.08 16.23
CA PRO A 56 -38.36 -13.09 16.62
C PRO A 56 -37.12 -13.72 17.24
N GLU A 57 -37.28 -14.83 17.96
CA GLU A 57 -36.17 -15.57 18.56
C GLU A 57 -35.30 -16.24 17.48
N LEU A 58 -35.94 -16.85 16.48
CA LEU A 58 -35.24 -17.45 15.33
C LEU A 58 -34.61 -16.40 14.39
N GLU A 59 -35.19 -15.22 14.25
CA GLU A 59 -34.58 -14.11 13.50
C GLU A 59 -33.32 -13.58 14.19
N SER A 60 -33.33 -13.51 15.53
CA SER A 60 -32.14 -13.15 16.31
C SER A 60 -31.03 -14.20 16.20
N ALA A 61 -31.39 -15.49 16.14
CA ALA A 61 -30.45 -16.61 15.96
C ALA A 61 -29.91 -16.73 14.52
N LYS A 62 -30.71 -16.38 13.50
CA LYS A 62 -30.33 -16.42 12.08
C LYS A 62 -29.56 -15.19 11.60
N ARG A 63 -29.48 -14.12 12.39
CA ARG A 63 -28.42 -13.10 12.22
C ARG A 63 -27.09 -13.75 12.56
N LYS A 64 -26.58 -14.56 11.63
CA LYS A 64 -25.24 -15.15 11.64
C LYS A 64 -24.28 -14.02 12.00
N ARG A 65 -23.84 -14.01 13.26
CA ARG A 65 -22.80 -13.10 13.74
C ARG A 65 -21.64 -13.36 12.79
N ARG A 66 -21.36 -12.41 11.89
CA ARG A 66 -20.14 -12.48 11.08
C ARG A 66 -19.00 -12.72 12.06
N PRO A 67 -18.05 -13.61 11.75
CA PRO A 67 -16.88 -13.78 12.61
C PRO A 67 -16.29 -12.38 12.82
N ARG A 68 -16.25 -11.93 14.07
CA ARG A 68 -15.68 -10.63 14.39
C ARG A 68 -14.18 -10.73 14.12
N ASN A 69 -13.64 -9.72 13.45
CA ASN A 69 -12.21 -9.67 13.19
C ASN A 69 -11.50 -9.56 14.54
N ARG A 70 -10.73 -10.59 14.93
CA ARG A 70 -9.99 -10.62 16.20
C ARG A 70 -9.11 -9.39 16.37
N PHE A 71 -8.47 -8.95 15.29
CA PHE A 71 -7.68 -7.73 15.23
C PHE A 71 -8.44 -6.51 15.77
N LEU A 72 -9.66 -6.26 15.29
CA LEU A 72 -10.46 -5.10 15.73
C LEU A 72 -10.88 -5.19 17.20
N GLU A 73 -11.10 -6.41 17.71
CA GLU A 73 -11.41 -6.61 19.13
C GLU A 73 -10.19 -6.33 20.01
N GLU A 74 -9.01 -6.79 19.61
CA GLU A 74 -7.75 -6.54 20.31
C GLU A 74 -7.37 -5.06 20.27
N THR A 75 -7.44 -4.40 19.12
CA THR A 75 -7.17 -2.96 19.02
C THR A 75 -8.15 -2.14 19.83
N ALA A 76 -9.44 -2.52 19.85
CA ALA A 76 -10.44 -1.86 20.68
C ALA A 76 -10.15 -2.02 22.18
N LYS A 77 -9.67 -3.20 22.63
CA LYS A 77 -9.20 -3.40 24.02
C LYS A 77 -8.03 -2.48 24.37
N MET A 78 -7.16 -2.18 23.41
CA MET A 78 -6.05 -1.23 23.55
C MET A 78 -6.48 0.24 23.45
N GLY A 79 -7.79 0.52 23.34
CA GLY A 79 -8.32 1.88 23.21
C GLY A 79 -8.33 2.44 21.77
N TYR A 80 -7.93 1.65 20.78
CA TYR A 80 -7.91 2.04 19.37
C TYR A 80 -9.15 1.51 18.64
N ALA A 81 -10.16 2.36 18.50
CA ALA A 81 -11.33 2.08 17.65
C ALA A 81 -11.08 2.48 16.19
N GLN A 82 -11.50 1.64 15.25
CA GLN A 82 -11.47 1.94 13.82
C GLN A 82 -12.45 3.08 13.49
N ARG A 83 -11.98 4.08 12.74
CA ARG A 83 -12.86 5.17 12.26
C ARG A 83 -13.71 4.70 11.07
N PRO A 84 -14.87 5.34 10.78
CA PRO A 84 -15.77 4.91 9.71
C PRO A 84 -15.15 4.87 8.31
N TRP A 85 -14.13 5.69 8.06
CA TRP A 85 -13.43 5.82 6.77
C TRP A 85 -12.02 5.20 6.77
N GLU A 86 -11.65 4.50 7.84
CA GLU A 86 -10.31 3.96 8.04
C GLU A 86 -10.29 2.47 7.69
N SER A 87 -9.32 2.03 6.88
CA SER A 87 -9.05 0.60 6.67
C SER A 87 -8.25 0.01 7.84
N GLU A 88 -8.20 -1.31 7.94
CA GLU A 88 -7.41 -2.01 8.98
C GLU A 88 -5.91 -1.61 8.91
N ASP A 89 -5.36 -1.48 7.70
CA ASP A 89 -3.98 -1.03 7.49
C ASP A 89 -3.74 0.41 7.97
N LEU A 90 -4.73 1.29 7.79
CA LEU A 90 -4.64 2.67 8.27
C LEU A 90 -4.72 2.74 9.79
N LEU A 91 -5.59 1.92 10.40
CA LEU A 91 -5.65 1.76 11.85
C LEU A 91 -4.31 1.27 12.41
N LEU A 92 -3.74 0.22 11.80
CA LEU A 92 -2.44 -0.31 12.18
C LEU A 92 -1.34 0.74 12.04
N SER A 93 -1.33 1.49 10.94
CA SER A 93 -0.38 2.59 10.71
C SER A 93 -0.51 3.69 11.77
N ARG A 94 -1.73 4.02 12.20
CA ARG A 94 -1.97 4.97 13.28
C ARG A 94 -1.46 4.45 14.62
N ILE A 95 -1.75 3.20 14.94
CA ILE A 95 -1.25 2.54 16.16
C ILE A 95 0.29 2.55 16.18
N ASN A 96 0.94 2.18 15.07
CA ASN A 96 2.39 2.20 14.95
C ASN A 96 2.94 3.62 15.12
N ARG A 97 2.30 4.62 14.52
CA ARG A 97 2.72 6.02 14.69
C ARG A 97 2.60 6.48 16.14
N ASP A 98 1.51 6.17 16.82
CA ASP A 98 1.27 6.61 18.20
C ASP A 98 2.21 5.89 19.18
N THR A 99 2.47 4.59 18.97
CA THR A 99 3.40 3.79 19.79
C THR A 99 4.85 4.25 19.60
N HIS A 100 5.27 4.57 18.37
CA HIS A 100 6.62 5.03 18.10
C HIS A 100 6.84 6.53 18.33
N LYS A 101 5.77 7.33 18.50
CA LYS A 101 5.87 8.79 18.69
C LYS A 101 6.84 9.18 19.80
N SER A 102 6.81 8.50 20.95
CA SER A 102 7.70 8.81 22.06
C SER A 102 9.17 8.49 21.75
N VAL A 103 9.42 7.37 21.06
CA VAL A 103 10.77 6.96 20.64
C VAL A 103 11.30 7.94 19.60
N ASP A 104 10.48 8.31 18.61
CA ASP A 104 10.84 9.28 17.57
C ASP A 104 11.15 10.66 18.17
N GLU A 105 10.37 11.11 19.15
CA GLU A 105 10.62 12.37 19.87
C GLU A 105 11.95 12.33 20.64
N GLN A 106 12.26 11.21 21.30
CA GLN A 106 13.55 11.03 21.99
C GLN A 106 14.71 10.98 21.01
N LEU A 107 14.54 10.28 19.88
CA LEU A 107 15.53 10.20 18.83
C LEU A 107 15.78 11.58 18.19
N LEU A 108 14.73 12.40 18.01
CA LEU A 108 14.88 13.78 17.57
C LEU A 108 15.67 14.60 18.59
N LYS A 109 15.31 14.53 19.88
CA LYS A 109 16.03 15.23 20.94
C LYS A 109 17.50 14.83 20.98
N ALA A 110 17.80 13.54 20.85
CA ALA A 110 19.17 13.04 20.79
C ALA A 110 19.92 13.57 19.56
N LYS A 111 19.28 13.52 18.37
CA LYS A 111 19.85 14.03 17.12
C LYS A 111 20.19 15.52 17.19
N PHE A 112 19.38 16.32 17.87
CA PHE A 112 19.63 17.75 18.08
C PHE A 112 20.49 18.07 19.31
N GLY A 113 21.05 17.05 20.00
CA GLY A 113 21.84 17.26 21.21
C GLY A 113 21.05 17.81 22.40
N MET A 114 19.72 17.82 22.32
CA MET A 114 18.81 18.26 23.38
C MET A 114 18.52 17.17 24.41
N ALA A 115 18.93 15.92 24.15
CA ALA A 115 18.74 14.83 25.10
C ALA A 115 19.48 15.13 26.42
N GLY A 116 18.73 15.18 27.51
CA GLY A 116 19.28 15.43 28.85
C GLY A 116 19.52 16.90 29.21
N ARG A 117 19.29 17.85 28.28
CA ARG A 117 19.39 19.29 28.56
C ARG A 117 18.06 19.84 29.08
N SER A 118 18.12 20.75 30.06
CA SER A 118 16.91 21.43 30.51
C SER A 118 16.49 22.50 29.50
N ILE A 119 15.20 22.86 29.48
CA ILE A 119 14.69 23.92 28.60
C ILE A 119 15.39 25.27 28.87
N LYS A 120 15.85 25.48 30.12
CA LYS A 120 16.57 26.69 30.52
C LYS A 120 17.94 26.76 29.84
N ASP A 121 18.71 25.67 29.90
CA ASP A 121 20.05 25.61 29.28
C ASP A 121 19.98 25.89 27.77
N ILE A 122 18.94 25.36 27.11
CA ILE A 122 18.71 25.58 25.68
C ILE A 122 18.39 27.06 25.40
N ALA A 123 17.54 27.68 26.23
CA ALA A 123 17.19 29.10 26.09
C ALA A 123 18.40 30.02 26.32
N ASP A 124 19.27 29.66 27.27
CA ASP A 124 20.50 30.41 27.54
C ASP A 124 21.51 30.24 26.38
N ASP A 125 21.66 29.04 25.81
CA ASP A 125 22.47 28.82 24.60
C ASP A 125 21.99 29.72 23.43
N TYR A 126 20.67 29.82 23.20
CA TYR A 126 20.12 30.70 22.16
C TYR A 126 20.41 32.18 22.42
N LYS A 127 20.31 32.66 23.66
CA LYS A 127 20.67 34.05 23.99
C LYS A 127 22.14 34.34 23.70
N THR A 128 23.04 33.42 24.07
CA THR A 128 24.47 33.61 23.81
C THR A 128 24.81 33.57 22.32
N LEU A 129 24.02 32.86 21.50
CA LEU A 129 24.18 32.87 20.05
C LEU A 129 23.68 34.18 19.44
N ASP A 130 22.52 34.68 19.86
CA ASP A 130 21.97 35.96 19.42
C ASP A 130 22.90 37.14 19.79
N GLU A 131 23.44 37.14 21.01
CA GLU A 131 24.42 38.15 21.46
C GLU A 131 25.71 38.09 20.63
N LYS A 132 26.23 36.89 20.34
CA LYS A 132 27.42 36.73 19.48
C LYS A 132 27.16 37.11 18.03
N GLU A 133 25.98 36.83 17.49
CA GLU A 133 25.61 37.24 16.14
C GLU A 133 25.53 38.75 16.06
N HIS A 134 24.91 39.41 17.05
CA HIS A 134 24.88 40.87 17.15
C HIS A 134 26.29 41.49 17.24
N ASP A 135 27.17 40.95 18.09
CA ASP A 135 28.56 41.41 18.20
C ASP A 135 29.35 41.21 16.88
N SER A 136 29.06 40.13 16.15
CA SER A 136 29.68 39.85 14.86
C SER A 136 29.18 40.80 13.75
N GLU A 137 27.91 41.20 13.78
CA GLU A 137 27.35 42.16 12.85
C GLU A 137 27.87 43.58 13.13
N GLU A 138 27.98 43.98 14.40
CA GLU A 138 28.57 45.27 14.77
C GLU A 138 30.04 45.34 14.35
N SER A 139 30.84 44.32 14.63
CA SER A 139 32.25 44.29 14.21
C SER A 139 32.41 44.24 12.69
N ALA A 140 31.57 43.48 11.97
CA ALA A 140 31.57 43.47 10.50
C ALA A 140 31.17 44.84 9.90
N SER A 141 30.25 45.57 10.55
CA SER A 141 29.84 46.90 10.11
C SER A 141 30.94 47.95 10.31
N ILE A 142 31.79 47.79 11.34
CA ILE A 142 32.95 48.67 11.58
C ILE A 142 34.05 48.42 10.54
N ASP A 143 34.32 47.16 10.19
CA ASP A 143 35.30 46.81 9.16
C ASP A 143 34.86 47.24 7.75
N GLU A 144 33.55 47.20 7.43
CA GLU A 144 33.02 47.68 6.14
C GLU A 144 33.15 49.21 5.95
N VAL A 145 33.24 49.97 7.04
CA VAL A 145 33.51 51.43 6.99
C VAL A 145 35.00 51.70 6.71
N VAL A 146 35.91 50.84 7.20
CA VAL A 146 37.36 50.98 7.00
C VAL A 146 37.80 50.51 5.60
N GLU A 147 37.09 49.56 4.98
CA GLU A 147 37.43 49.03 3.64
C GLU A 147 36.98 49.91 2.46
N LYS A 148 36.19 50.97 2.70
CA LYS A 148 35.72 51.90 1.64
C LYS A 148 36.78 52.86 1.09
N GLU A 149 38.01 52.86 1.61
CA GLU A 149 39.12 53.68 1.09
C GLU A 149 40.06 52.94 0.12
N LYS A 150 39.78 51.70 -0.28
CA LYS A 150 40.61 50.99 -1.28
C LYS A 150 39.94 50.95 -2.67
N PRO A 151 40.66 51.27 -3.76
CA PRO A 151 40.10 51.31 -5.10
C PRO A 151 39.72 49.91 -5.60
N LYS A 152 38.46 49.80 -6.03
CA LYS A 152 37.75 48.61 -6.49
C LYS A 152 38.44 47.94 -7.68
N THR A 153 38.97 46.73 -7.50
CA THR A 153 39.19 45.79 -8.60
C THR A 153 37.90 45.02 -8.87
N ASN A 154 37.35 45.23 -10.07
CA ASN A 154 36.15 44.61 -10.61
C ASN A 154 36.13 43.08 -10.43
N LYS A 155 35.27 42.57 -9.54
CA LYS A 155 34.75 41.20 -9.60
C LYS A 155 33.35 41.23 -10.20
N PRO A 156 33.03 40.39 -11.20
CA PRO A 156 31.73 40.39 -11.83
C PRO A 156 30.66 39.92 -10.83
N ASN A 157 29.66 40.79 -10.66
CA ASN A 157 28.40 40.51 -10.01
C ASN A 157 27.71 39.28 -10.63
N ASP A 158 27.75 38.15 -9.93
CA ASP A 158 26.77 37.06 -10.14
C ASP A 158 25.43 37.51 -9.57
N VAL A 159 24.78 38.40 -10.31
CA VAL A 159 23.38 38.79 -10.09
C VAL A 159 22.54 37.54 -10.20
N LYS A 160 21.92 37.19 -9.07
CA LYS A 160 20.82 36.25 -8.88
C LYS A 160 19.74 36.44 -9.96
N LYS A 161 19.92 35.85 -11.14
CA LYS A 161 18.83 35.56 -12.06
C LYS A 161 18.15 34.30 -11.54
N SER A 162 17.19 34.47 -10.64
CA SER A 162 16.20 33.43 -10.29
C SER A 162 15.29 33.19 -11.50
N ARG A 163 15.86 32.63 -12.57
CA ARG A 163 15.08 31.94 -13.58
C ARG A 163 14.31 30.87 -12.82
N ARG A 164 12.98 30.98 -12.82
CA ARG A 164 12.06 29.94 -12.36
C ARG A 164 12.51 28.64 -13.01
N LEU A 165 13.26 27.82 -12.28
CA LEU A 165 13.72 26.53 -12.73
C LEU A 165 12.48 25.75 -13.15
N GLY A 166 12.49 25.23 -14.38
CA GLY A 166 11.38 24.44 -14.88
C GLY A 166 11.10 23.28 -13.93
N LYS A 167 9.88 22.74 -13.94
CA LYS A 167 9.51 21.59 -13.08
C LYS A 167 10.53 20.43 -13.20
N ASN A 168 11.12 20.25 -14.38
CA ASN A 168 12.15 19.25 -14.65
C ASN A 168 13.51 19.56 -13.99
N ASP A 169 13.93 20.83 -13.95
CA ASP A 169 15.18 21.22 -13.31
C ASP A 169 15.06 21.15 -11.79
N LYS A 170 13.89 21.54 -11.24
CA LYS A 170 13.58 21.34 -9.81
C LYS A 170 13.61 19.85 -9.43
N LEU A 171 13.11 18.96 -10.30
CA LEU A 171 13.18 17.51 -10.08
C LEU A 171 14.63 16.99 -10.13
N ARG A 172 15.44 17.47 -11.08
CA ARG A 172 16.87 17.12 -11.18
C ARG A 172 17.65 17.57 -9.96
N LEU A 173 17.41 18.77 -9.46
CA LEU A 173 18.03 19.30 -8.24
C LEU A 173 17.65 18.48 -7.01
N LYS A 174 16.36 18.16 -6.82
CA LYS A 174 15.93 17.27 -5.73
C LYS A 174 16.59 15.89 -5.80
N ARG A 175 16.74 15.34 -7.01
CA ARG A 175 17.40 14.03 -7.22
C ARG A 175 18.91 14.08 -6.97
N LYS A 176 19.56 15.24 -7.17
CA LYS A 176 20.96 15.45 -6.80
C LYS A 176 21.11 15.60 -5.29
N GLN A 177 20.29 16.44 -4.66
CA GLN A 177 20.30 16.63 -3.20
C GLN A 177 20.08 15.32 -2.45
N THR A 178 19.07 14.53 -2.83
CA THR A 178 18.83 13.22 -2.22
C THR A 178 19.99 12.23 -2.40
N ARG A 179 20.77 12.34 -3.48
CA ARG A 179 21.98 11.52 -3.65
C ARG A 179 23.10 11.99 -2.73
N GLU A 180 23.33 13.30 -2.65
CA GLU A 180 24.34 13.89 -1.78
C GLU A 180 24.02 13.64 -0.29
N GLU A 181 22.74 13.68 0.09
CA GLU A 181 22.28 13.30 1.44
C GLU A 181 22.54 11.82 1.72
N ASN A 182 22.18 10.92 0.80
CA ASN A 182 22.47 9.49 0.95
C ASN A 182 23.97 9.18 0.99
N GLU A 183 24.79 9.91 0.23
CA GLU A 183 26.25 9.76 0.24
C GLU A 183 26.85 10.27 1.56
N LYS A 184 26.32 11.38 2.12
CA LYS A 184 26.70 11.88 3.45
C LYS A 184 26.27 10.93 4.56
N ASP A 185 25.05 10.40 4.51
CA ASP A 185 24.56 9.40 5.46
C ASP A 185 25.35 8.10 5.35
N PHE A 186 25.72 7.68 4.13
CA PHE A 186 26.60 6.53 3.91
C PHE A 186 28.00 6.79 4.47
N MET A 187 28.58 7.97 4.26
CA MET A 187 29.89 8.31 4.84
C MET A 187 29.87 8.44 6.37
N LEU A 188 28.76 8.92 6.96
CA LEU A 188 28.58 8.98 8.40
C LEU A 188 28.38 7.58 9.01
N ASN A 189 27.67 6.69 8.31
CA ASN A 189 27.50 5.28 8.68
C ASN A 189 28.69 4.39 8.31
N ALA A 190 29.65 4.89 7.51
CA ALA A 190 30.91 4.21 7.21
C ALA A 190 31.96 4.34 8.33
N ARG A 191 31.62 5.00 9.46
CA ARG A 191 32.24 4.64 10.75
C ARG A 191 31.74 3.25 11.11
N GLU A 192 32.46 2.25 10.63
CA GLU A 192 32.17 0.82 10.72
C GLU A 192 31.67 0.44 12.12
N ILE A 193 30.37 0.18 12.23
CA ILE A 193 29.84 -0.64 13.32
C ILE A 193 30.25 -2.07 12.96
N ILE A 194 31.46 -2.47 13.38
CA ILE A 194 31.89 -3.86 13.32
C ILE A 194 31.00 -4.61 14.32
N PRO A 195 30.14 -5.55 13.87
CA PRO A 195 29.34 -6.35 14.78
C PRO A 195 30.28 -7.12 15.72
N PHE A 196 29.94 -7.13 17.00
CA PHE A 196 30.76 -7.76 18.03
C PHE A 196 30.96 -9.26 17.71
N GLY A 197 32.20 -9.65 17.40
CA GLY A 197 32.56 -11.02 17.00
C GLY A 197 33.20 -11.14 15.61
N GLU A 198 33.17 -10.09 14.79
CA GLU A 198 33.91 -10.07 13.52
C GLU A 198 35.37 -9.63 13.75
N ARG A 199 36.33 -10.40 13.23
CA ARG A 199 37.77 -10.15 13.44
C ARG A 199 38.22 -8.99 12.56
N ALA A 200 38.74 -7.91 13.17
CA ALA A 200 39.27 -6.73 12.46
C ALA A 200 40.45 -7.01 11.51
N ASP A 201 41.02 -8.21 11.57
CA ASP A 201 42.18 -8.64 10.77
C ASP A 201 41.78 -9.51 9.55
N ALA A 202 40.48 -9.73 9.33
CA ALA A 202 40.02 -10.41 8.12
C ALA A 202 39.97 -9.42 6.95
N PRO A 203 40.51 -9.75 5.78
CA PRO A 203 40.39 -8.91 4.60
C PRO A 203 38.91 -8.71 4.24
N PRO A 204 38.51 -7.51 3.76
CA PRO A 204 37.11 -7.17 3.52
C PRO A 204 36.47 -8.14 2.52
N GLU A 205 35.38 -8.79 2.92
CA GLU A 205 34.59 -9.62 2.02
C GLU A 205 33.69 -8.75 1.13
N PHE A 206 34.11 -8.52 -0.11
CA PHE A 206 33.28 -7.81 -1.08
C PHE A 206 32.10 -8.70 -1.51
N SER A 207 30.87 -8.32 -1.15
CA SER A 207 29.65 -9.01 -1.60
C SER A 207 28.99 -8.28 -2.78
N GLY A 208 28.17 -9.00 -3.56
CA GLY A 208 27.34 -8.43 -4.62
C GLY A 208 28.10 -7.98 -5.89
N LYS A 209 27.76 -6.79 -6.40
CA LYS A 209 28.24 -6.30 -7.72
C LYS A 209 29.73 -5.94 -7.75
N LEU A 210 30.30 -5.55 -6.61
CA LEU A 210 31.72 -5.23 -6.49
C LEU A 210 32.59 -6.47 -6.68
N ARG A 211 32.16 -7.63 -6.14
CA ARG A 211 32.82 -8.91 -6.34
C ARG A 211 32.90 -9.31 -7.82
N GLN A 212 31.82 -9.10 -8.58
CA GLN A 212 31.81 -9.39 -10.02
C GLN A 212 32.79 -8.54 -10.84
N GLY A 213 33.23 -7.39 -10.32
CA GLY A 213 34.21 -6.52 -10.98
C GLY A 213 35.66 -6.78 -10.56
N MET A 214 35.87 -7.16 -9.29
CA MET A 214 37.21 -7.31 -8.70
C MET A 214 37.73 -8.75 -8.72
N ASP A 215 36.85 -9.74 -8.67
CA ASP A 215 37.20 -11.15 -8.62
C ASP A 215 37.52 -11.63 -10.05
N PRO A 216 38.78 -11.96 -10.38
CA PRO A 216 39.22 -12.20 -11.77
C PRO A 216 38.53 -13.38 -12.45
N LEU A 217 37.95 -14.29 -11.65
CA LEU A 217 37.15 -15.42 -12.13
C LEU A 217 35.75 -15.00 -12.62
N PHE A 218 35.17 -13.95 -12.03
CA PHE A 218 33.82 -13.47 -12.34
C PHE A 218 33.80 -12.20 -13.18
N ALA A 219 34.81 -11.35 -13.02
CA ALA A 219 35.12 -10.33 -13.98
C ALA A 219 35.33 -11.06 -15.30
N HIS A 220 34.47 -10.82 -16.28
CA HIS A 220 34.54 -11.40 -17.61
C HIS A 220 35.79 -10.89 -18.38
N ALA A 221 36.97 -11.06 -17.80
CA ALA A 221 38.27 -10.77 -18.36
C ALA A 221 38.42 -11.62 -19.63
N GLY A 222 38.33 -10.97 -20.78
CA GLY A 222 38.35 -11.61 -22.10
C GLY A 222 37.01 -11.61 -22.86
N LYS A 223 35.88 -11.28 -22.23
CA LYS A 223 34.56 -11.23 -22.91
C LYS A 223 34.27 -9.90 -23.61
N LYS A 224 35.01 -8.84 -23.26
CA LYS A 224 35.01 -7.59 -24.01
C LYS A 224 36.04 -7.73 -25.13
N ASP A 225 35.62 -7.55 -26.38
CA ASP A 225 36.53 -7.49 -27.50
C ASP A 225 37.58 -6.40 -27.25
N LEU A 226 38.83 -6.83 -27.13
CA LEU A 226 39.98 -5.94 -26.95
C LEU A 226 39.96 -4.91 -28.08
N LEU A 227 40.26 -3.65 -27.74
CA LEU A 227 40.30 -2.56 -28.70
C LEU A 227 41.18 -2.90 -29.92
N LEU A 228 42.24 -3.67 -29.69
CA LEU A 228 43.14 -4.21 -30.71
C LEU A 228 42.42 -5.11 -31.73
N LYS A 229 41.50 -5.99 -31.29
CA LYS A 229 40.69 -6.82 -32.21
C LYS A 229 39.83 -5.97 -33.13
N LYS A 230 39.28 -4.85 -32.61
CA LYS A 230 38.47 -3.92 -33.41
C LYS A 230 39.29 -3.09 -34.39
N GLN A 231 40.56 -2.86 -34.10
CA GLN A 231 41.48 -2.17 -35.01
C GLN A 231 42.01 -3.11 -36.09
N LEU A 232 42.34 -4.36 -35.75
CA LEU A 232 42.77 -5.39 -36.69
C LEU A 232 41.64 -5.80 -37.64
N ALA A 233 40.39 -5.95 -37.16
CA ALA A 233 39.23 -6.25 -38.00
C ALA A 233 38.79 -5.09 -38.92
N LYS A 234 39.38 -3.90 -38.78
CA LYS A 234 39.16 -2.74 -39.65
C LYS A 234 40.17 -2.63 -40.78
N ALA A 235 41.15 -3.54 -40.88
CA ALA A 235 41.94 -3.66 -42.09
C ALA A 235 41.03 -4.19 -43.21
N PRO A 236 40.94 -3.52 -44.38
CA PRO A 236 40.11 -3.99 -45.46
C PRO A 236 40.76 -5.23 -46.09
N GLU A 237 40.15 -6.39 -45.90
CA GLU A 237 40.29 -7.52 -46.83
C GLU A 237 39.59 -7.14 -48.15
N SER A 238 40.23 -6.27 -48.93
CA SER A 238 40.00 -6.22 -50.36
C SER A 238 40.78 -7.38 -50.96
N ASP A 239 40.08 -8.48 -51.23
CA ASP A 239 40.19 -9.28 -52.46
C ASP A 239 39.86 -10.76 -52.19
N ALA A 240 38.58 -11.12 -52.33
CA ALA A 240 38.15 -12.35 -53.00
C ALA A 240 36.62 -12.45 -52.99
N LYS A 241 36.02 -12.25 -54.17
CA LYS A 241 34.65 -12.68 -54.45
C LYS A 241 34.60 -14.19 -54.69
N LEU A 242 33.40 -14.75 -54.48
CA LEU A 242 32.83 -16.03 -54.97
C LEU A 242 33.09 -17.32 -54.16
N SER A 243 32.05 -17.82 -53.49
CA SER A 243 31.18 -18.90 -53.99
C SER A 243 30.22 -19.37 -52.87
N LYS A 244 28.90 -19.22 -53.08
CA LYS A 244 27.89 -20.30 -53.29
C LYS A 244 27.81 -21.39 -52.22
N ARG A 245 26.60 -21.44 -51.60
CA ARG A 245 25.80 -22.64 -51.21
C ARG A 245 26.38 -23.47 -50.05
N THR A 246 25.65 -24.14 -49.17
CA THR A 246 24.24 -24.51 -48.95
C THR A 246 24.18 -25.12 -47.54
N ASP A 247 23.01 -25.05 -46.90
CA ASP A 247 22.42 -26.04 -45.98
C ASP A 247 23.25 -26.72 -44.88
N SER A 248 22.84 -26.45 -43.64
CA SER A 248 22.49 -27.45 -42.61
C SER A 248 22.07 -26.67 -41.36
N SER A 249 20.78 -26.66 -41.01
CA SER A 249 20.22 -27.58 -40.01
C SER A 249 21.16 -27.83 -38.83
N ASP A 250 20.97 -27.09 -37.73
CA ASP A 250 20.44 -27.71 -36.52
C ASP A 250 20.07 -26.71 -35.41
N VAL A 251 18.80 -26.80 -35.01
CA VAL A 251 18.34 -27.04 -33.63
C VAL A 251 19.06 -26.25 -32.53
N PHE A 252 18.44 -25.16 -32.07
CA PHE A 252 17.90 -25.12 -30.71
C PHE A 252 16.95 -23.93 -30.53
N ALA A 253 15.65 -24.23 -30.57
CA ALA A 253 14.61 -23.36 -30.09
C ALA A 253 14.79 -23.13 -28.57
N ARG A 254 15.19 -21.92 -28.19
CA ARG A 254 14.88 -21.35 -26.88
C ARG A 254 14.11 -20.05 -27.09
N SER A 255 12.84 -20.22 -27.43
CA SER A 255 11.77 -19.24 -27.28
C SER A 255 11.56 -18.93 -25.79
N GLY A 256 12.49 -18.20 -25.20
CA GLY A 256 12.25 -17.45 -23.97
C GLY A 256 11.78 -16.04 -24.35
N THR A 257 10.61 -15.92 -24.98
CA THR A 257 9.95 -14.62 -25.10
C THR A 257 9.62 -14.17 -23.68
N ALA A 258 10.45 -13.28 -23.15
CA ALA A 258 10.17 -12.55 -21.94
C ALA A 258 8.77 -11.98 -22.06
N SER A 259 7.87 -12.46 -21.20
CA SER A 259 6.50 -12.00 -21.10
C SER A 259 6.52 -10.49 -21.00
N VAL A 260 6.14 -9.83 -22.11
CA VAL A 260 5.80 -8.42 -22.11
C VAL A 260 4.74 -8.28 -21.03
N ASN A 261 5.13 -7.62 -19.94
CA ASN A 261 4.25 -7.17 -18.88
C ASN A 261 3.14 -6.34 -19.52
N LYS A 262 2.07 -7.00 -19.95
CA LYS A 262 0.75 -6.42 -20.08
C LYS A 262 0.36 -6.05 -18.66
N ARG A 263 0.81 -4.86 -18.24
CA ARG A 263 0.16 -4.06 -17.20
C ARG A 263 -1.26 -3.80 -17.71
N ARG A 264 -2.13 -4.80 -17.54
CA ARG A 264 -3.57 -4.62 -17.48
C ARG A 264 -3.77 -3.68 -16.31
N SER A 265 -3.91 -2.40 -16.59
CA SER A 265 -4.56 -1.46 -15.67
C SER A 265 -5.99 -1.93 -15.47
N LYS A 266 -6.17 -2.90 -14.57
CA LYS A 266 -7.46 -3.25 -13.98
C LYS A 266 -7.84 -2.14 -13.01
N ILE A 267 -8.15 -0.96 -13.54
CA ILE A 267 -9.10 -0.07 -12.88
C ILE A 267 -10.38 -0.30 -13.67
N GLY A 268 -11.04 -1.40 -13.36
CA GLY A 268 -12.33 -1.76 -13.94
C GLY A 268 -13.38 -0.83 -13.36
N VAL A 269 -13.45 0.40 -13.87
CA VAL A 269 -14.64 1.23 -13.67
C VAL A 269 -15.73 0.63 -14.53
N ASP A 270 -16.83 0.24 -13.88
CA ASP A 270 -18.00 -0.34 -14.54
C ASP A 270 -18.46 0.62 -15.65
N PRO A 271 -18.66 0.19 -16.91
CA PRO A 271 -18.99 1.08 -18.03
C PRO A 271 -20.15 2.06 -17.75
N LYS A 272 -21.10 1.66 -16.89
CA LYS A 272 -22.21 2.50 -16.42
C LYS A 272 -21.78 3.67 -15.53
N GLU A 273 -20.77 3.48 -14.68
CA GLU A 273 -20.21 4.55 -13.85
C GLU A 273 -19.42 5.54 -14.69
N ARG A 274 -18.71 5.04 -15.71
CA ARG A 274 -18.00 5.89 -16.68
C ARG A 274 -18.96 6.79 -17.45
N GLU A 275 -20.11 6.27 -17.89
CA GLU A 275 -21.15 7.07 -18.55
C GLU A 275 -21.78 8.12 -17.62
N LYS A 276 -22.03 7.79 -16.35
CA LYS A 276 -22.50 8.75 -15.35
C LYS A 276 -21.54 9.92 -15.17
N ILE A 277 -20.24 9.64 -15.07
CA ILE A 277 -19.21 10.68 -14.93
C ILE A 277 -19.18 11.58 -16.18
N ILE A 278 -19.24 10.99 -17.38
CA ILE A 278 -19.27 11.74 -18.64
C ILE A 278 -20.51 12.64 -18.73
N GLN A 279 -21.69 12.15 -18.34
CA GLN A 279 -22.91 12.95 -18.33
C GLN A 279 -22.87 14.09 -17.30
N ALA A 280 -22.31 13.85 -16.11
CA ALA A 280 -22.13 14.88 -15.10
C ALA A 280 -21.23 16.02 -15.60
N TYR A 281 -20.13 15.69 -16.28
CA TYR A 281 -19.25 16.70 -16.90
C TYR A 281 -19.95 17.49 -18.02
N ARG A 282 -20.74 16.82 -18.87
CA ARG A 282 -21.52 17.50 -19.93
C ARG A 282 -22.55 18.47 -19.38
N ARG A 283 -23.17 18.16 -18.23
CA ARG A 283 -24.12 19.06 -17.55
C ARG A 283 -23.45 20.28 -16.92
N ARG A 284 -22.17 20.18 -16.56
CA ARG A 284 -21.41 21.29 -15.96
C ARG A 284 -20.86 22.29 -16.98
N LEU A 285 -20.76 21.88 -18.24
CA LEU A 285 -20.25 22.69 -19.36
C LEU A 285 -21.37 23.42 -20.14
N LYS A 286 -22.63 23.17 -19.79
CA LYS A 286 -23.80 23.92 -20.26
C LYS A 286 -24.28 24.81 -19.13
#